data_AF-G3B8K4-F1
#
_entry.id   AF-G3B8K4-F1
#
_cell.length_a   1.000
_cell.length_b   1.000
_cell.length_c   1.000
_cell.angle_alpha   90.00
_cell.angle_beta   90.00
_cell.angle_gamma   90.00
#
_symmetry.space_group_name_H-M   'P 1'
#
loop_
_entity.id
_entity.type
_entity.pdbx_description
1 polymer ?
#
loop_
_entity_poly.entity_id
_entity_poly.type
_entity_poly.pdbx_seq_one_letter_code
_entity_poly.pdbx_strand_id
1 'polypeptide(L)'
;MPLLNFCKNSAAELYGIDETVAYQVGFEYVRQLAIHLRNSINATSNAKEGYKTIYNWQYCHSLDFWSRVLAQQCNPEKELQTHKSKESPLRQLIYPLVQVTLGAIRLIPTAQFFPLRFYLIRSLIRLSQSTGVFIPIFPLIIEVLNSTAITKNPKKTNLPPFDFENNVKVNQQYLGTKVYQDGLTEQFVELTAEFFVLYSKSVAFPELTTPAVISLRRFIKKSKNSKFNKQLGQLIEKLNENAKFISGKRSNIEYGPSNKQEVALFLNDLKWEKTPLGQYVVVQRKVKEERLRLLKEAIEQDEEAKSKRNDMDEDEEAEAALDEVESDEDEEEESDE
;
A
#
# COMPACT_ATOMS: atom_id res chain seq x y z
N MET A 1 -7.10 -5.75 -7.32
CA MET A 1 -6.92 -6.32 -8.69
C MET A 1 -6.03 -7.58 -8.73
N PRO A 2 -6.57 -8.80 -8.52
CA PRO A 2 -5.79 -10.05 -8.55
C PRO A 2 -5.16 -10.36 -9.91
N LEU A 3 -5.94 -10.26 -11.00
CA LEU A 3 -5.48 -10.57 -12.35
C LEU A 3 -4.31 -9.68 -12.80
N LEU A 4 -4.39 -8.36 -12.55
CA LEU A 4 -3.30 -7.44 -12.87
C LEU A 4 -2.01 -7.78 -12.11
N ASN A 5 -2.12 -8.16 -10.84
CA ASN A 5 -0.96 -8.57 -10.05
C ASN A 5 -0.36 -9.88 -10.57
N PHE A 6 -1.19 -10.83 -11.01
CA PHE A 6 -0.74 -12.05 -11.67
C PHE A 6 0.02 -11.74 -12.96
N CYS A 7 -0.52 -10.88 -13.84
CA CYS A 7 0.17 -10.46 -15.06
C CYS A 7 1.50 -9.78 -14.77
N LYS A 8 1.57 -8.88 -13.78
CA LYS A 8 2.82 -8.21 -13.39
C LYS A 8 3.87 -9.19 -12.89
N ASN A 9 3.49 -10.15 -12.06
CA ASN A 9 4.42 -11.15 -11.53
C ASN A 9 4.92 -12.08 -12.64
N SER A 10 4.01 -12.55 -13.51
CA SER A 10 4.36 -13.41 -14.65
C SER A 10 5.27 -12.68 -15.64
N ALA A 11 4.97 -11.42 -15.96
CA ALA A 11 5.84 -10.61 -16.81
C ALA A 11 7.20 -10.36 -16.15
N ALA A 12 7.26 -10.14 -14.83
CA ALA A 12 8.51 -9.94 -14.11
C ALA A 12 9.46 -11.14 -14.16
N GLU A 13 8.94 -12.37 -14.30
CA GLU A 13 9.73 -13.58 -14.53
C GLU A 13 10.49 -13.52 -15.85
N LEU A 14 9.87 -13.02 -16.91
CA LEU A 14 10.48 -12.93 -18.25
C LEU A 14 11.74 -12.05 -18.26
N TYR A 15 11.79 -11.02 -17.40
CA TYR A 15 12.95 -10.13 -17.26
C TYR A 15 14.14 -10.80 -16.53
N GLY A 16 14.00 -12.05 -16.07
CA GLY A 16 15.09 -12.86 -15.55
C GLY A 16 15.75 -13.79 -16.59
N ILE A 17 15.26 -13.83 -17.83
CA ILE A 17 15.79 -14.73 -18.88
C ILE A 17 17.08 -14.16 -19.47
N ASP A 18 17.06 -12.89 -19.86
CA ASP A 18 18.24 -12.15 -20.33
C ASP A 18 18.33 -10.82 -19.58
N GLU A 19 19.21 -10.79 -18.58
CA GLU A 19 19.40 -9.63 -17.71
C GLU A 19 20.04 -8.44 -18.43
N THR A 20 20.76 -8.67 -19.53
CA THR A 20 21.36 -7.59 -20.33
C THR A 20 20.28 -6.85 -21.09
N VAL A 21 19.41 -7.58 -21.78
CA VAL A 21 18.26 -7.02 -22.48
C VAL A 21 17.28 -6.40 -21.48
N ALA A 22 17.01 -7.09 -20.36
CA ALA A 22 16.15 -6.58 -19.30
C ALA A 22 16.66 -5.26 -18.73
N TYR A 23 17.97 -5.12 -18.52
CA TYR A 23 18.57 -3.87 -18.06
C TYR A 23 18.40 -2.74 -19.07
N GLN A 24 18.64 -2.98 -20.36
CA GLN A 24 18.48 -1.96 -21.40
C GLN A 24 17.03 -1.46 -21.48
N VAL A 25 16.07 -2.38 -21.49
CA VAL A 25 14.64 -2.06 -21.50
C VAL A 25 14.26 -1.31 -20.22
N GLY A 26 14.67 -1.81 -19.05
CA GLY A 26 14.36 -1.20 -17.77
C GLY A 26 14.95 0.18 -17.57
N PHE A 27 16.18 0.38 -18.02
CA PHE A 27 16.82 1.70 -18.00
C PHE A 27 16.00 2.73 -18.78
N GLU A 28 15.60 2.40 -20.01
CA GLU A 28 14.85 3.33 -20.85
C GLU A 28 13.46 3.63 -20.27
N TYR A 29 12.73 2.62 -19.78
CA TYR A 29 11.44 2.84 -19.14
C TYR A 29 11.53 3.68 -17.85
N VAL A 30 12.47 3.37 -16.95
CA VAL A 30 12.65 4.16 -15.72
C VAL A 30 13.07 5.59 -16.05
N ARG A 31 13.91 5.78 -17.07
CA ARG A 31 14.28 7.11 -17.58
C ARG A 31 13.07 7.87 -18.12
N GLN A 32 12.19 7.24 -18.89
CA GLN A 32 10.97 7.88 -19.39
C GLN A 32 10.03 8.29 -18.25
N LEU A 33 9.85 7.44 -17.23
CA LEU A 33 9.09 7.77 -16.03
C LEU A 33 9.69 8.97 -15.29
N ALA A 34 11.02 9.07 -15.22
CA ALA A 34 11.73 10.21 -14.64
C ALA A 34 11.52 11.50 -15.45
N ILE A 35 11.56 11.42 -16.79
CA ILE A 35 11.33 12.57 -17.68
C ILE A 35 9.89 13.08 -17.52
N HIS A 36 8.89 12.20 -17.52
CA HIS A 36 7.49 12.57 -17.29
C HIS A 36 7.32 13.30 -15.95
N LEU A 37 7.92 12.75 -14.88
CA LEU A 37 7.86 13.37 -13.56
C LEU A 37 8.52 14.76 -13.55
N ARG A 38 9.73 14.87 -14.10
CA ARG A 38 10.45 16.15 -14.20
C ARG A 38 9.64 17.18 -14.98
N ASN A 39 9.04 16.79 -16.10
CA ASN A 39 8.20 17.67 -16.90
C ASN A 39 6.96 18.13 -16.13
N SER A 40 6.33 17.22 -15.37
CA SER A 40 5.20 17.58 -14.50
C SER A 40 5.59 18.53 -13.37
N ILE A 41 6.81 18.42 -12.81
CA ILE A 41 7.32 19.34 -11.77
C ILE A 41 7.57 20.73 -12.37
N ASN A 42 8.11 20.78 -13.59
CA ASN A 42 8.52 22.03 -14.25
C ASN A 42 7.40 22.73 -15.03
N ALA A 43 6.21 22.13 -15.11
CA ALA A 43 5.07 22.67 -15.86
C ALA A 43 4.44 23.87 -15.12
N THR A 44 5.10 25.03 -15.14
CA THR A 44 4.64 26.27 -14.50
C THR A 44 3.42 26.89 -15.20
N SER A 45 3.26 26.68 -16.52
CA SER A 45 2.17 27.26 -17.32
C SER A 45 0.86 26.45 -17.29
N ASN A 46 0.92 25.13 -17.07
CA ASN A 46 -0.23 24.19 -17.04
C ASN A 46 -0.34 23.45 -15.69
N ALA A 47 0.09 24.10 -14.60
CA ALA A 47 0.21 23.49 -13.27
C ALA A 47 -1.07 22.81 -12.74
N LYS A 48 -2.26 23.22 -13.22
CA LYS A 48 -3.55 22.63 -12.84
C LYS A 48 -3.78 21.22 -13.39
N GLU A 49 -3.05 20.78 -14.42
CA GLU A 49 -3.28 19.46 -15.06
C GLU A 49 -2.03 18.61 -15.27
N GLY A 50 -0.83 19.19 -15.25
CA GLY A 50 0.41 18.45 -15.47
C GLY A 50 0.58 17.22 -14.57
N TYR A 51 0.13 17.31 -13.31
CA TYR A 51 0.20 16.21 -12.35
C TYR A 51 -0.64 14.99 -12.76
N LYS A 52 -1.67 15.15 -13.59
CA LYS A 52 -2.54 14.04 -14.05
C LYS A 52 -1.75 13.01 -14.87
N THR A 53 -0.65 13.42 -15.50
CA THR A 53 0.27 12.52 -16.21
C THR A 53 1.00 11.56 -15.27
N ILE A 54 1.14 11.93 -14.00
CA ILE A 54 1.78 11.13 -12.94
C ILE A 54 0.74 10.46 -12.05
N TYR A 55 -0.34 11.16 -11.69
CA TYR A 55 -1.33 10.69 -10.72
C TYR A 55 -2.47 9.95 -11.40
N ASN A 56 -2.10 8.85 -12.06
CA ASN A 56 -3.01 7.91 -12.71
C ASN A 56 -2.50 6.47 -12.49
N TRP A 57 -3.36 5.49 -12.79
CA TRP A 57 -3.02 4.08 -12.60
C TRP A 57 -1.90 3.60 -13.51
N GLN A 58 -1.81 4.07 -14.75
CA GLN A 58 -0.77 3.65 -15.68
C GLN A 58 0.61 3.97 -15.12
N TYR A 59 0.84 5.21 -14.68
CA TYR A 59 2.12 5.61 -14.11
C TYR A 59 2.43 4.87 -12.80
N CYS A 60 1.45 4.75 -11.90
CA CYS A 60 1.62 4.04 -10.63
C CYS A 60 1.92 2.55 -10.82
N HIS A 61 1.23 1.90 -11.76
CA HIS A 61 1.43 0.49 -12.08
C HIS A 61 2.75 0.26 -12.81
N SER A 62 3.25 1.20 -13.60
CA SER A 62 4.60 1.13 -14.18
C SER A 62 5.68 1.14 -13.10
N LEU A 63 5.59 2.03 -12.10
CA LEU A 63 6.52 2.04 -10.96
C LEU A 63 6.43 0.76 -10.12
N ASP A 64 5.20 0.31 -9.82
CA ASP A 64 4.98 -0.96 -9.10
C ASP A 64 5.49 -2.17 -9.88
N PHE A 65 5.32 -2.19 -11.21
CA PHE A 65 5.82 -3.25 -12.06
C PHE A 65 7.35 -3.35 -12.00
N TRP A 66 8.07 -2.24 -12.23
CA TRP A 66 9.53 -2.25 -12.16
C TRP A 66 10.06 -2.60 -10.77
N SER A 67 9.37 -2.21 -9.71
CA SER A 67 9.77 -2.64 -8.36
C SER A 67 9.51 -4.13 -8.10
N ARG A 68 8.57 -4.78 -8.81
CA ARG A 68 8.41 -6.25 -8.78
C ARG A 68 9.52 -6.96 -9.56
N VAL A 69 9.85 -6.47 -10.75
CA VAL A 69 10.99 -6.98 -11.54
C VAL A 69 12.25 -6.95 -10.69
N LEU A 70 12.61 -5.79 -10.14
CA LEU A 70 13.81 -5.66 -9.32
C LEU A 70 13.74 -6.46 -8.01
N ALA A 71 12.57 -6.56 -7.38
CA ALA A 71 12.41 -7.39 -6.19
C ALA A 71 12.67 -8.88 -6.48
N GLN A 72 12.26 -9.37 -7.65
CA GLN A 72 12.38 -10.78 -8.02
C GLN A 72 13.78 -11.12 -8.57
N GLN A 73 14.40 -10.20 -9.32
CA GLN A 73 15.68 -10.46 -9.97
C GLN A 73 16.88 -10.06 -9.09
N CYS A 74 16.75 -9.02 -8.27
CA CYS A 74 17.85 -8.51 -7.42
C CYS A 74 17.78 -9.04 -5.97
N ASN A 75 17.27 -10.26 -5.77
CA ASN A 75 17.24 -10.89 -4.45
C ASN A 75 18.64 -11.47 -4.12
N PRO A 76 19.27 -11.10 -2.98
CA PRO A 76 20.60 -11.58 -2.64
C PRO A 76 20.75 -13.11 -2.62
N GLU A 77 19.76 -13.84 -2.11
CA GLU A 77 19.80 -15.31 -2.05
C GLU A 77 19.73 -15.92 -3.45
N LYS A 78 18.92 -15.33 -4.33
CA LYS A 78 18.83 -15.75 -5.74
C LYS A 78 20.14 -15.47 -6.47
N GLU A 79 20.72 -14.29 -6.32
CA GLU A 79 21.97 -13.91 -6.98
C GLU A 79 23.16 -14.78 -6.55
N LEU A 80 23.18 -15.23 -5.28
CA LEU A 80 24.16 -16.21 -4.82
C LEU A 80 24.07 -17.53 -5.61
N GLN A 81 22.86 -17.96 -5.98
CA GLN A 81 22.62 -19.18 -6.75
C GLN A 81 22.89 -18.98 -8.24
N THR A 82 22.42 -17.87 -8.84
CA THR A 82 22.44 -17.66 -10.29
C THR A 82 23.74 -17.04 -10.82
N HIS A 83 24.44 -16.23 -10.01
CA HIS A 83 25.56 -15.41 -10.49
C HIS A 83 26.90 -15.67 -9.80
N LYS A 84 27.06 -16.79 -9.08
CA LYS A 84 28.30 -17.10 -8.32
C LYS A 84 28.74 -15.91 -7.45
N SER A 85 27.79 -15.33 -6.72
CA SER A 85 28.01 -14.16 -5.85
C SER A 85 28.34 -12.84 -6.57
N LYS A 86 27.92 -12.69 -7.84
CA LYS A 86 27.89 -11.37 -8.50
C LYS A 86 26.49 -10.77 -8.42
N GLU A 87 26.44 -9.46 -8.32
CA GLU A 87 25.20 -8.69 -8.39
C GLU A 87 24.59 -8.74 -9.79
N SER A 88 23.26 -8.81 -9.87
CA SER A 88 22.55 -8.67 -11.15
C SER A 88 22.79 -7.26 -11.73
N PRO A 89 22.99 -7.11 -13.06
CA PRO A 89 23.05 -5.79 -13.70
C PRO A 89 21.84 -4.92 -13.39
N LEU A 90 20.68 -5.53 -13.14
CA LEU A 90 19.43 -4.87 -12.78
C LEU A 90 19.51 -4.10 -11.45
N ARG A 91 20.46 -4.42 -10.55
CA ARG A 91 20.66 -3.66 -9.30
C ARG A 91 20.90 -2.17 -9.54
N GLN A 92 21.53 -1.81 -10.65
CA GLN A 92 21.78 -0.42 -11.03
C GLN A 92 20.49 0.40 -11.24
N LEU A 93 19.34 -0.26 -11.49
CA LEU A 93 18.04 0.38 -11.65
C LEU A 93 17.33 0.66 -10.32
N ILE A 94 17.77 0.06 -9.20
CA ILE A 94 17.12 0.23 -7.88
C ILE A 94 17.13 1.70 -7.48
N TYR A 95 18.30 2.35 -7.51
CA TYR A 95 18.41 3.74 -7.08
C TYR A 95 17.59 4.70 -7.96
N PRO A 96 17.70 4.69 -9.30
CA PRO A 96 16.83 5.49 -10.17
C PRO A 96 15.34 5.26 -9.92
N LEU A 97 14.89 4.01 -9.82
CA LEU A 97 13.48 3.71 -9.58
C LEU A 97 12.99 4.25 -8.23
N VAL A 98 13.80 4.11 -7.19
CA VAL A 98 13.51 4.68 -5.86
C VAL A 98 13.37 6.19 -5.97
N GLN A 99 14.31 6.89 -6.61
CA GLN A 99 14.25 8.35 -6.76
C GLN A 99 13.00 8.82 -7.50
N VAL A 100 12.64 8.17 -8.61
CA VAL A 100 11.42 8.51 -9.37
C VAL A 100 10.18 8.26 -8.52
N THR A 101 10.12 7.14 -7.80
CA THR A 101 8.98 6.80 -6.93
C THR A 101 8.85 7.79 -5.78
N LEU A 102 9.96 8.20 -5.15
CA LEU A 102 9.98 9.22 -4.10
C LEU A 102 9.48 10.57 -4.61
N GLY A 103 9.92 10.98 -5.81
CA GLY A 103 9.47 12.22 -6.43
C GLY A 103 7.97 12.18 -6.77
N ALA A 104 7.45 11.05 -7.27
CA ALA A 104 6.02 10.88 -7.51
C ALA A 104 5.19 10.97 -6.22
N ILE A 105 5.62 10.30 -5.14
CA ILE A 105 4.96 10.37 -3.82
C ILE A 105 4.86 11.82 -3.31
N ARG A 106 5.86 12.66 -3.60
CA ARG A 106 5.97 14.02 -3.09
C ARG A 106 5.43 15.10 -4.02
N LEU A 107 4.96 14.75 -5.23
CA LEU A 107 4.53 15.71 -6.25
C LEU A 107 3.39 16.63 -5.76
N ILE A 108 2.31 16.07 -5.21
CA ILE A 108 1.21 16.84 -4.60
C ILE A 108 0.90 16.26 -3.21
N PRO A 109 1.35 16.92 -2.12
CA PRO A 109 1.21 16.42 -0.76
C PRO A 109 -0.16 16.73 -0.14
N THR A 110 -1.26 16.50 -0.87
CA THR A 110 -2.62 16.71 -0.36
C THR A 110 -3.23 15.41 0.18
N ALA A 111 -4.20 15.55 1.08
CA ALA A 111 -4.92 14.40 1.63
C ALA A 111 -5.68 13.60 0.57
N GLN A 112 -5.93 14.20 -0.60
CA GLN A 112 -6.62 13.55 -1.71
C GLN A 112 -5.83 12.36 -2.30
N PHE A 113 -4.51 12.43 -2.27
CA PHE A 113 -3.63 11.46 -2.94
C PHE A 113 -2.92 10.50 -1.98
N PHE A 114 -3.34 10.42 -0.72
CA PHE A 114 -2.82 9.40 0.20
C PHE A 114 -2.99 7.96 -0.31
N PRO A 115 -4.09 7.56 -0.97
CA PRO A 115 -4.21 6.23 -1.55
C PRO A 115 -3.06 5.88 -2.51
N LEU A 116 -2.78 6.75 -3.50
CA LEU A 116 -1.62 6.64 -4.38
C LEU A 116 -0.30 6.59 -3.60
N ARG A 117 -0.10 7.49 -2.63
CA ARG A 117 1.14 7.53 -1.85
C ARG A 117 1.37 6.21 -1.11
N PHE A 118 0.33 5.63 -0.53
CA PHE A 118 0.40 4.35 0.17
C PHE A 118 0.69 3.19 -0.78
N TYR A 119 0.09 3.19 -1.97
CA TYR A 119 0.38 2.20 -3.01
C TYR A 119 1.87 2.21 -3.40
N LEU A 120 2.45 3.39 -3.63
CA LEU A 120 3.86 3.52 -3.96
C LEU A 120 4.79 3.22 -2.76
N ILE A 121 4.40 3.58 -1.53
CA ILE A 121 5.13 3.20 -0.32
C ILE A 121 5.20 1.68 -0.17
N ARG A 122 4.10 0.94 -0.42
CA ARG A 122 4.12 -0.53 -0.43
C ARG A 122 5.08 -1.10 -1.47
N SER A 123 5.16 -0.46 -2.64
CA SER A 123 6.12 -0.84 -3.69
C SER A 123 7.57 -0.67 -3.22
N LEU A 124 7.87 0.41 -2.50
CA LEU A 124 9.19 0.64 -1.90
C LEU A 124 9.50 -0.34 -0.75
N ILE A 125 8.51 -0.66 0.10
CA ILE A 125 8.67 -1.66 1.18
C ILE A 125 9.03 -3.01 0.58
N ARG A 126 8.30 -3.48 -0.45
CA ARG A 126 8.59 -4.73 -1.16
C ARG A 126 9.99 -4.74 -1.77
N LEU A 127 10.38 -3.64 -2.42
CA LEU A 127 11.70 -3.52 -3.03
C LEU A 127 12.80 -3.61 -1.97
N SER A 128 12.66 -2.89 -0.87
CA SER A 128 13.61 -2.91 0.25
C SER A 128 13.71 -4.30 0.88
N GLN A 129 12.58 -4.96 1.12
CA GLN A 129 12.51 -6.32 1.66
C GLN A 129 13.23 -7.33 0.79
N SER A 130 12.98 -7.29 -0.53
CA SER A 130 13.43 -8.35 -1.43
C SER A 130 14.89 -8.19 -1.86
N THR A 131 15.36 -6.95 -1.97
CA THR A 131 16.72 -6.64 -2.45
C THR A 131 17.75 -6.46 -1.34
N GLY A 132 17.30 -6.32 -0.09
CA GLY A 132 18.13 -5.97 1.06
C GLY A 132 18.60 -4.50 1.08
N VAL A 133 18.21 -3.70 0.09
CA VAL A 133 18.59 -2.28 0.02
C VAL A 133 17.76 -1.47 1.02
N PHE A 134 18.45 -0.74 1.90
CA PHE A 134 17.79 0.16 2.84
C PHE A 134 17.18 1.37 2.11
N ILE A 135 15.86 1.55 2.25
CA ILE A 135 15.14 2.73 1.75
C ILE A 135 14.54 3.45 2.95
N PRO A 136 14.84 4.75 3.20
CA PRO A 136 14.31 5.49 4.33
C PRO A 136 12.83 5.88 4.09
N ILE A 137 11.92 4.92 4.31
CA ILE A 137 10.49 5.07 3.99
C ILE A 137 9.71 5.78 5.13
N PHE A 138 10.11 5.58 6.39
CA PHE A 138 9.41 6.16 7.54
C PHE A 138 9.21 7.69 7.47
N PRO A 139 10.18 8.51 7.02
CA PRO A 139 9.97 9.94 6.78
C PRO A 139 8.78 10.26 5.87
N LEU A 140 8.46 9.42 4.87
CA LEU A 140 7.30 9.62 3.99
C LEU A 140 5.99 9.28 4.68
N ILE A 141 6.01 8.24 5.53
CA ILE A 141 4.83 7.79 6.27
C ILE A 141 4.47 8.83 7.33
N ILE A 142 5.45 9.33 8.08
CA ILE A 142 5.19 10.27 9.19
C ILE A 142 4.62 11.63 8.74
N GLU A 143 4.88 12.06 7.50
CA GLU A 143 4.29 13.27 6.91
C GLU A 143 2.75 13.25 6.97
N VAL A 144 2.11 12.07 6.93
CA VAL A 144 0.65 11.90 7.03
C VAL A 144 0.10 12.48 8.34
N LEU A 145 0.86 12.38 9.44
CA LEU A 145 0.44 12.89 10.75
C LEU A 145 0.30 14.41 10.80
N ASN A 146 0.96 15.12 9.89
CA ASN A 146 0.86 16.58 9.78
C ASN A 146 -0.36 17.02 8.95
N SER A 147 -1.08 16.08 8.33
CA SER A 147 -2.24 16.40 7.50
C SER A 147 -3.43 16.89 8.31
N THR A 148 -4.18 17.83 7.74
CA THR A 148 -5.48 18.26 8.28
C THR A 148 -6.51 17.13 8.30
N ALA A 149 -6.34 16.11 7.46
CA ALA A 149 -7.17 14.90 7.49
C ALA A 149 -7.00 14.09 8.79
N ILE A 150 -5.86 14.20 9.45
CA ILE A 150 -5.58 13.55 10.74
C ILE A 150 -5.80 14.51 11.92
N THR A 151 -5.36 15.76 11.79
CA THR A 151 -5.30 16.70 12.92
C THR A 151 -6.62 17.41 13.21
N LYS A 152 -7.52 17.56 12.22
CA LYS A 152 -8.84 18.15 12.44
C LYS A 152 -9.86 17.12 12.92
N ASN A 153 -10.86 17.60 13.66
CA ASN A 153 -12.01 16.78 14.04
C ASN A 153 -12.82 16.42 12.78
N PRO A 154 -13.10 15.13 12.55
CA PRO A 154 -13.82 14.70 11.37
C PRO A 154 -15.34 14.86 11.52
N LYS A 155 -16.03 14.98 10.38
CA LYS A 155 -17.49 14.93 10.30
C LYS A 155 -17.97 13.48 10.29
N LYS A 156 -19.05 13.17 11.02
CA LYS A 156 -19.72 11.87 10.94
C LYS A 156 -20.58 11.82 9.68
N THR A 157 -20.51 10.72 8.95
CA THR A 157 -21.21 10.49 7.69
C THR A 157 -21.55 9.00 7.56
N ASN A 158 -22.63 8.65 6.87
CA ASN A 158 -22.99 7.26 6.57
C ASN A 158 -22.36 6.76 5.27
N LEU A 159 -21.17 7.27 4.91
CA LEU A 159 -20.45 6.80 3.73
C LEU A 159 -19.89 5.38 3.97
N PRO A 160 -19.85 4.52 2.94
CA PRO A 160 -19.21 3.22 3.05
C PRO A 160 -17.70 3.36 3.29
N PRO A 161 -17.01 2.34 3.83
CA PRO A 161 -15.56 2.35 3.98
C PRO A 161 -14.84 2.67 2.67
N PHE A 162 -13.86 3.58 2.72
CA PHE A 162 -13.10 3.95 1.52
C PHE A 162 -12.06 2.88 1.18
N ASP A 163 -12.02 2.46 -0.09
CA ASP A 163 -11.01 1.53 -0.61
C ASP A 163 -9.72 2.27 -1.01
N PHE A 164 -8.69 2.14 -0.17
CA PHE A 164 -7.35 2.69 -0.42
C PHE A 164 -6.52 1.88 -1.42
N GLU A 165 -6.91 0.64 -1.75
CA GLU A 165 -6.11 -0.27 -2.57
C GLU A 165 -6.41 -0.11 -4.07
N ASN A 166 -7.66 0.11 -4.45
CA ASN A 166 -8.06 0.24 -5.86
C ASN A 166 -8.45 1.68 -6.28
N ASN A 167 -8.14 2.70 -5.46
CA ASN A 167 -8.29 4.11 -5.85
C ASN A 167 -6.96 4.89 -5.85
N VAL A 168 -6.73 5.70 -6.89
CA VAL A 168 -5.57 6.62 -6.96
C VAL A 168 -5.78 7.85 -6.08
N LYS A 169 -7.02 8.33 -6.03
CA LYS A 169 -7.42 9.54 -5.31
C LYS A 169 -8.72 9.31 -4.56
N VAL A 170 -8.91 10.04 -3.48
CA VAL A 170 -10.19 10.07 -2.78
C VAL A 170 -11.10 11.16 -3.35
N ASN A 171 -12.41 10.89 -3.39
CA ASN A 171 -13.43 11.86 -3.82
C ASN A 171 -13.67 12.91 -2.74
N GLN A 172 -14.10 14.11 -3.15
CA GLN A 172 -14.26 15.25 -2.26
C GLN A 172 -15.20 14.97 -1.07
N GLN A 173 -16.23 14.15 -1.26
CA GLN A 173 -17.19 13.76 -0.23
C GLN A 173 -16.58 13.05 1.00
N TYR A 174 -15.47 12.35 0.83
CA TYR A 174 -14.80 11.63 1.92
C TYR A 174 -13.84 12.52 2.71
N LEU A 175 -13.36 13.62 2.12
CA LEU A 175 -12.35 14.46 2.76
C LEU A 175 -12.91 15.13 4.03
N GLY A 176 -12.20 14.95 5.13
CA GLY A 176 -12.61 15.46 6.45
C GLY A 176 -13.73 14.65 7.13
N THR A 177 -14.09 13.48 6.60
CA THR A 177 -15.04 12.56 7.23
C THR A 177 -14.36 11.60 8.19
N LYS A 178 -15.15 11.03 9.11
CA LYS A 178 -14.67 10.07 10.10
C LYS A 178 -14.25 8.77 9.44
N VAL A 179 -15.01 8.33 8.43
CA VAL A 179 -14.74 7.14 7.62
C VAL A 179 -13.37 7.23 6.96
N TYR A 180 -13.07 8.36 6.32
CA TYR A 180 -11.77 8.56 5.69
C TYR A 180 -10.63 8.66 6.70
N GLN A 181 -10.84 9.41 7.80
CA GLN A 181 -9.82 9.54 8.84
C GLN A 181 -9.47 8.18 9.47
N ASP A 182 -10.46 7.34 9.76
CA ASP A 182 -10.23 6.02 10.36
C ASP A 182 -9.44 5.11 9.42
N GLY A 183 -9.82 5.03 8.14
CA GLY A 183 -9.06 4.27 7.15
C GLY A 183 -7.64 4.80 6.99
N LEU A 184 -7.45 6.13 6.98
CA LEU A 184 -6.13 6.75 6.89
C LEU A 184 -5.23 6.38 8.09
N THR A 185 -5.78 6.40 9.30
CA THR A 185 -5.05 6.00 10.52
C THR A 185 -4.69 4.52 10.52
N GLU A 186 -5.56 3.65 10.02
CA GLU A 186 -5.30 2.22 9.93
C GLU A 186 -4.19 1.91 8.92
N GLN A 187 -4.23 2.54 7.74
CA GLN A 187 -3.16 2.48 6.74
C GLN A 187 -1.82 2.99 7.30
N PHE A 188 -1.84 4.08 8.07
CA PHE A 188 -0.63 4.60 8.71
C PHE A 188 0.02 3.59 9.66
N VAL A 189 -0.77 2.95 10.54
CA VAL A 189 -0.25 1.95 11.48
C VAL A 189 0.27 0.73 10.74
N GLU A 190 -0.45 0.23 9.73
CA GLU A 190 -0.03 -0.88 8.86
C GLU A 190 1.33 -0.58 8.21
N LEU A 191 1.44 0.51 7.46
CA LEU A 191 2.67 0.84 6.72
C LEU A 191 3.86 1.07 7.65
N THR A 192 3.63 1.67 8.83
CA THR A 192 4.69 1.87 9.81
C THR A 192 5.20 0.53 10.34
N ALA A 193 4.30 -0.40 10.68
CA ALA A 193 4.67 -1.73 11.17
C ALA A 193 5.37 -2.56 10.08
N GLU A 194 4.84 -2.54 8.85
CA GLU A 194 5.40 -3.21 7.67
C GLU A 194 6.80 -2.69 7.33
N PHE A 195 7.06 -1.39 7.50
CA PHE A 195 8.41 -0.86 7.31
C PHE A 195 9.40 -1.34 8.39
N PHE A 196 9.03 -1.24 9.67
CA PHE A 196 9.96 -1.60 10.75
C PHE A 196 10.21 -3.10 10.85
N VAL A 197 9.24 -3.94 10.49
CA VAL A 197 9.42 -5.39 10.58
C VAL A 197 10.48 -5.92 9.61
N LEU A 198 10.75 -5.22 8.50
CA LEU A 198 11.87 -5.52 7.59
C LEU A 198 13.20 -5.59 8.34
N TYR A 199 13.36 -4.75 9.36
CA TYR A 199 14.58 -4.61 10.13
C TYR A 199 14.47 -5.25 11.51
N SER A 200 13.40 -6.01 11.79
CA SER A 200 13.13 -6.58 13.12
C SER A 200 14.26 -7.45 13.68
N LYS A 201 15.09 -8.03 12.81
CA LYS A 201 16.27 -8.84 13.16
C LYS A 201 17.59 -8.07 13.12
N SER A 202 17.60 -6.83 12.64
CA SER A 202 18.83 -6.05 12.44
C SER A 202 19.48 -5.67 13.78
N VAL A 203 20.81 -5.80 13.87
CA VAL A 203 21.61 -5.34 15.02
C VAL A 203 21.36 -3.86 15.36
N ALA A 204 21.08 -3.05 14.34
CA ALA A 204 20.86 -1.61 14.44
C ALA A 204 19.39 -1.22 14.67
N PHE A 205 18.50 -2.18 14.91
CA PHE A 205 17.07 -1.90 15.10
C PHE A 205 16.77 -0.92 16.26
N PRO A 206 17.43 -1.01 17.44
CA PRO A 206 17.18 -0.06 18.54
C PRO A 206 17.43 1.39 18.14
N GLU A 207 18.52 1.65 17.41
CA GLU A 207 18.86 2.97 16.90
C GLU A 207 17.91 3.40 15.78
N LEU A 208 17.57 2.49 14.86
CA LEU A 208 16.66 2.75 13.75
C LEU A 208 15.26 3.20 14.21
N THR A 209 14.71 2.55 15.25
CA THR A 209 13.33 2.82 15.71
C THR A 209 13.23 4.03 16.64
N THR A 210 14.33 4.48 17.25
CA THR A 210 14.33 5.54 18.25
C THR A 210 13.69 6.86 17.75
N PRO A 211 14.06 7.41 16.59
CA PRO A 211 13.42 8.63 16.08
C PRO A 211 11.91 8.49 15.85
N ALA A 212 11.47 7.30 15.42
CA ALA A 212 10.06 7.01 15.20
C ALA A 212 9.28 6.97 16.50
N VAL A 213 9.76 6.23 17.51
CA VAL A 213 9.13 6.16 18.83
C VAL A 213 8.98 7.54 19.45
N ILE A 214 10.02 8.39 19.40
CA ILE A 214 9.97 9.76 19.92
C ILE A 214 8.90 10.58 19.19
N SER A 215 8.87 10.52 17.87
CA SER A 215 7.95 11.31 17.05
C SER A 215 6.50 10.88 17.22
N LEU A 216 6.23 9.56 17.29
CA LEU A 216 4.89 9.01 17.54
C LEU A 216 4.39 9.37 18.95
N ARG A 217 5.24 9.26 19.98
CA ARG A 217 4.88 9.70 21.35
C ARG A 217 4.55 11.19 21.40
N ARG A 218 5.32 12.02 20.69
CA ARG A 218 5.06 13.46 20.59
C ARG A 218 3.70 13.75 19.92
N PHE A 219 3.35 12.98 18.89
CA PHE A 219 2.07 13.10 18.22
C PHE A 219 0.90 12.71 19.15
N ILE A 220 1.00 11.57 19.85
CA ILE A 220 -0.04 11.09 20.80
C ILE A 220 -0.40 12.17 21.82
N LYS A 221 0.59 12.89 22.36
CA LYS A 221 0.37 13.97 23.35
C LYS A 221 -0.47 15.14 22.81
N LYS A 222 -0.50 15.35 21.49
CA LYS A 222 -1.23 16.46 20.83
C LYS A 222 -2.53 16.01 20.18
N SER A 223 -2.63 14.73 19.81
CA SER A 223 -3.75 14.16 19.08
C SER A 223 -4.99 13.98 19.95
N LYS A 224 -6.15 14.39 19.43
CA LYS A 224 -7.45 14.22 20.08
C LYS A 224 -8.14 12.89 19.72
N ASN A 225 -7.59 12.12 18.79
CA ASN A 225 -8.19 10.86 18.34
C ASN A 225 -7.74 9.71 19.27
N SER A 226 -8.58 9.38 20.26
CA SER A 226 -8.28 8.36 21.28
C SER A 226 -8.10 6.94 20.70
N LYS A 227 -8.89 6.56 19.69
CA LYS A 227 -8.76 5.26 18.99
C LYS A 227 -7.38 5.14 18.34
N PHE A 228 -7.00 6.15 17.57
CA PHE A 228 -5.70 6.17 16.89
C PHE A 228 -4.54 6.22 17.89
N ASN A 229 -4.66 7.03 18.96
CA ASN A 229 -3.65 7.10 20.01
C ASN A 229 -3.41 5.74 20.69
N LYS A 230 -4.46 4.94 20.91
CA LYS A 230 -4.34 3.57 21.43
C LYS A 230 -3.59 2.66 20.45
N GLN A 231 -3.93 2.70 19.16
CA GLN A 231 -3.23 1.91 18.13
C GLN A 231 -1.74 2.30 18.02
N LEU A 232 -1.43 3.60 18.06
CA LEU A 232 -0.04 4.07 18.08
C LEU A 232 0.69 3.64 19.36
N GLY A 233 0.02 3.67 20.52
CA GLY A 233 0.55 3.19 21.78
C GLY A 233 0.96 1.71 21.72
N GLN A 234 0.08 0.86 21.19
CA GLN A 234 0.36 -0.57 20.96
C GLN A 234 1.53 -0.77 20.00
N LEU A 235 1.57 -0.05 18.87
CA LEU A 235 2.69 -0.14 17.93
C LEU A 235 4.01 0.28 18.59
N ILE A 236 4.01 1.39 19.35
CA ILE A 236 5.20 1.85 20.08
C ILE A 236 5.67 0.82 21.09
N GLU A 237 4.75 0.17 21.81
CA GLU A 237 5.09 -0.92 22.73
C GLU A 237 5.82 -2.06 22.00
N LYS A 238 5.30 -2.52 20.86
CA LYS A 238 5.93 -3.58 20.05
C LYS A 238 7.28 -3.18 19.45
N LEU A 239 7.43 -1.93 19.03
CA LEU A 239 8.73 -1.39 18.62
C LEU A 239 9.76 -1.43 19.77
N ASN A 240 9.35 -1.05 21.00
CA ASN A 240 10.23 -1.08 22.16
C ASN A 240 10.54 -2.51 22.64
N GLU A 241 9.57 -3.43 22.60
CA GLU A 241 9.80 -4.85 22.89
C GLU A 241 10.83 -5.44 21.92
N ASN A 242 10.70 -5.14 20.63
CA ASN A 242 11.65 -5.61 19.63
C ASN A 242 13.04 -4.99 19.81
N ALA A 243 13.11 -3.68 20.14
CA ALA A 243 14.37 -3.03 20.46
C ALA A 243 15.06 -3.67 21.69
N LYS A 244 14.31 -3.96 22.76
CA LYS A 244 14.83 -4.68 23.94
C LYS A 244 15.31 -6.09 23.58
N PHE A 245 14.53 -6.82 22.78
CA PHE A 245 14.89 -8.15 22.30
C PHE A 245 16.22 -8.13 21.54
N ILE A 246 16.38 -7.19 20.60
CA ILE A 246 17.63 -7.04 19.83
C ILE A 246 18.80 -6.62 20.73
N SER A 247 18.61 -5.65 21.63
CA SER A 247 19.66 -5.26 22.58
C SER A 247 20.12 -6.43 23.45
N GLY A 248 19.20 -7.29 23.90
CA GLY A 248 19.55 -8.49 24.68
C GLY A 248 20.23 -9.59 23.86
N LYS A 249 20.03 -9.65 22.53
CA LYS A 249 20.81 -10.53 21.65
C LYS A 249 22.18 -9.93 21.33
N ARG A 250 22.24 -8.61 21.16
CA ARG A 250 23.45 -7.83 20.89
C ARG A 250 24.41 -7.78 22.10
N SER A 251 23.94 -7.94 23.33
CA SER A 251 24.83 -8.00 24.51
C SER A 251 25.73 -9.23 24.54
N ASN A 252 25.43 -10.26 23.74
CA ASN A 252 26.16 -11.53 23.72
C ASN A 252 27.13 -11.65 22.53
N ILE A 253 27.28 -10.60 21.72
CA ILE A 253 28.22 -10.60 20.59
C ILE A 253 29.50 -9.86 20.96
N GLU A 254 30.65 -10.39 20.52
CA GLU A 254 31.97 -9.81 20.80
C GLU A 254 32.54 -9.02 19.62
N TYR A 255 31.84 -9.02 18.48
CA TYR A 255 32.27 -8.34 17.26
C TYR A 255 31.67 -6.93 17.14
N GLY A 256 32.48 -6.02 16.60
CA GLY A 256 32.06 -4.66 16.30
C GLY A 256 31.44 -4.50 14.91
N PRO A 257 30.92 -3.30 14.57
CA PRO A 257 30.30 -3.00 13.27
C PRO A 257 31.28 -3.08 12.08
N SER A 258 32.59 -3.13 12.34
CA SER A 258 33.62 -3.34 11.31
C SER A 258 33.57 -4.75 10.71
N ASN A 259 33.11 -5.75 11.47
CA ASN A 259 32.96 -7.12 10.98
C ASN A 259 31.62 -7.28 10.25
N LYS A 260 31.59 -6.87 8.97
CA LYS A 260 30.38 -6.91 8.14
C LYS A 260 29.79 -8.32 7.96
N GLN A 261 30.63 -9.35 7.98
CA GLN A 261 30.18 -10.74 7.81
C GLN A 261 29.36 -11.19 9.02
N GLU A 262 29.90 -11.03 10.22
CA GLU A 262 29.20 -11.38 11.47
C GLU A 262 27.93 -10.53 11.70
N VAL A 263 27.97 -9.25 11.29
CA VAL A 263 26.78 -8.38 11.33
C VAL A 263 25.69 -8.88 10.39
N ALA A 264 26.04 -9.36 9.19
CA ALA A 264 25.08 -9.91 8.25
C ALA A 264 24.48 -11.25 8.73
N LEU A 265 25.25 -12.05 9.48
CA LEU A 265 24.79 -13.33 10.04
C LEU A 265 23.96 -13.19 11.31
N PHE A 266 23.93 -12.00 11.92
CA PHE A 266 23.19 -11.77 13.17
C PHE A 266 21.71 -12.14 13.04
N LEU A 267 21.29 -13.12 13.84
CA LEU A 267 19.92 -13.67 13.84
C LEU A 267 19.43 -14.14 12.46
N ASN A 268 20.33 -14.58 11.58
CA ASN A 268 19.91 -15.08 10.27
C ASN A 268 19.01 -16.32 10.40
N ASP A 269 19.36 -17.25 11.31
CA ASP A 269 18.62 -18.49 11.56
C ASP A 269 17.25 -18.27 12.24
N LEU A 270 17.01 -17.09 12.80
CA LEU A 270 15.73 -16.76 13.42
C LEU A 270 14.74 -16.31 12.36
N LYS A 271 13.58 -16.98 12.31
CA LYS A 271 12.42 -16.53 11.54
C LYS A 271 11.91 -15.18 12.07
N TRP A 272 11.66 -14.21 11.19
CA TRP A 272 11.27 -12.85 11.59
C TRP A 272 9.94 -12.84 12.37
N GLU A 273 9.04 -13.78 12.08
CA GLU A 273 7.75 -13.98 12.75
C GLU A 273 7.90 -14.33 14.24
N LYS A 274 9.08 -14.80 14.66
CA LYS A 274 9.38 -15.09 16.07
C LYS A 274 9.84 -13.87 16.85
N THR A 275 10.11 -12.75 16.19
CA THR A 275 10.44 -11.49 16.86
C THR A 275 9.17 -10.86 17.47
N PRO A 276 9.26 -10.07 18.55
CA PRO A 276 8.09 -9.41 19.14
C PRO A 276 7.29 -8.57 18.13
N LEU A 277 7.98 -7.82 17.27
CA LEU A 277 7.33 -7.03 16.22
C LEU A 277 6.76 -7.92 15.10
N GLY A 278 7.46 -9.00 14.75
CA GLY A 278 7.01 -9.95 13.73
C GLY A 278 5.70 -10.62 14.10
N GLN A 279 5.56 -11.09 15.35
CA GLN A 279 4.31 -11.67 15.85
C GLN A 279 3.14 -10.69 15.73
N TYR A 280 3.37 -9.43 16.10
CA TYR A 280 2.36 -8.38 15.96
C TYR A 280 1.94 -8.17 14.50
N VAL A 281 2.90 -8.07 13.57
CA VAL A 281 2.60 -7.88 12.14
C VAL A 281 1.86 -9.08 11.54
N VAL A 282 2.21 -10.32 11.91
CA VAL A 282 1.49 -11.52 11.45
C VAL A 282 0.01 -11.47 11.86
N VAL A 283 -0.27 -11.11 13.13
CA VAL A 283 -1.65 -10.94 13.60
C VAL A 283 -2.35 -9.81 12.84
N GLN A 284 -1.67 -8.67 12.65
CA GLN A 284 -2.21 -7.54 11.91
C GLN A 284 -2.60 -7.91 10.48
N ARG A 285 -1.75 -8.67 9.77
CA ARG A 285 -2.03 -9.16 8.41
C ARG A 285 -3.26 -10.06 8.38
N LYS A 286 -3.37 -11.02 9.30
CA LYS A 286 -4.55 -11.90 9.40
C LYS A 286 -5.84 -11.13 9.67
N VAL A 287 -5.81 -10.16 10.59
CA VAL A 287 -6.98 -9.32 10.88
C VAL A 287 -7.40 -8.50 9.65
N LYS A 288 -6.42 -8.00 8.88
CA LYS A 288 -6.69 -7.28 7.63
C LYS A 288 -7.31 -8.20 6.57
N GLU A 289 -6.74 -9.39 6.36
CA GLU A 289 -7.23 -10.38 5.41
C GLU A 289 -8.68 -10.78 5.73
N GLU A 290 -8.97 -11.07 7.00
CA GLU A 290 -10.32 -11.41 7.45
C GLU A 290 -11.30 -10.26 7.21
N ARG A 291 -10.90 -9.02 7.53
CA ARG A 291 -11.75 -7.85 7.30
C ARG A 291 -12.01 -7.60 5.81
N LEU A 292 -11.01 -7.80 4.96
CA LEU A 292 -11.17 -7.70 3.52
C LEU A 292 -12.07 -8.81 2.97
N ARG A 293 -12.01 -10.03 3.52
CA ARG A 293 -12.90 -11.13 3.16
C ARG A 293 -14.35 -10.79 3.49
N LEU A 294 -14.63 -10.39 4.72
CA LEU A 294 -15.96 -9.98 5.17
C LEU A 294 -16.51 -8.79 4.38
N LEU A 295 -15.65 -7.82 4.02
CA LEU A 295 -16.07 -6.68 3.20
C LEU A 295 -16.47 -7.10 1.78
N LYS A 296 -15.74 -8.04 1.17
CA LYS A 296 -16.10 -8.58 -0.15
C LYS A 296 -17.39 -9.37 -0.10
N GLU A 297 -17.53 -10.27 0.87
CA GLU A 297 -18.75 -11.04 1.10
C GLU A 297 -19.96 -10.10 1.28
N ALA A 298 -19.81 -9.00 2.03
CA ALA A 298 -20.88 -8.01 2.20
C ALA A 298 -21.21 -7.23 0.92
N ILE A 299 -20.24 -6.94 0.06
CA ILE A 299 -20.46 -6.28 -1.23
C ILE A 299 -21.17 -7.24 -2.20
N GLU A 300 -20.71 -8.48 -2.30
CA GLU A 300 -21.33 -9.52 -3.13
C GLU A 300 -22.79 -9.76 -2.71
N GLN A 301 -23.08 -9.81 -1.41
CA GLN A 301 -24.45 -9.93 -0.89
C GLN A 301 -25.33 -8.71 -1.22
N ASP A 302 -24.78 -7.50 -1.17
CA ASP A 302 -25.51 -6.27 -1.53
C ASP A 302 -25.79 -6.20 -3.05
N GLU A 303 -24.84 -6.65 -3.88
CA GLU A 303 -25.01 -6.78 -5.33
C GLU A 303 -26.07 -7.84 -5.69
N GLU A 304 -26.03 -9.01 -5.05
CA GLU A 304 -27.05 -10.05 -5.21
C GLU A 304 -28.44 -9.58 -4.75
N ALA A 305 -28.52 -8.85 -3.64
CA ALA A 305 -29.78 -8.31 -3.14
C ALA A 305 -30.35 -7.22 -4.07
N LYS A 306 -29.50 -6.42 -4.71
CA LYS A 306 -29.93 -5.44 -5.73
C LYS A 306 -30.39 -6.11 -7.01
N SER A 307 -29.67 -7.13 -7.49
CA SER A 307 -30.09 -7.90 -8.67
C SER A 307 -31.48 -8.50 -8.44
N LYS A 308 -31.70 -9.15 -7.30
CA LYS A 308 -33.01 -9.74 -6.97
C LYS A 308 -34.13 -8.71 -6.85
N ARG A 309 -33.84 -7.50 -6.36
CA ARG A 309 -34.84 -6.42 -6.32
C ARG A 309 -35.19 -5.93 -7.71
N ASN A 310 -34.19 -5.73 -8.57
CA ASN A 310 -34.44 -5.33 -9.96
C ASN A 310 -35.22 -6.41 -10.71
N ASP A 311 -34.90 -7.69 -10.52
CA ASP A 311 -35.64 -8.80 -11.14
C ASP A 311 -37.11 -8.82 -10.66
N MET A 312 -37.36 -8.58 -9.35
CA MET A 312 -38.72 -8.46 -8.80
C MET A 312 -39.48 -7.23 -9.32
N ASP A 313 -38.81 -6.08 -9.44
CA ASP A 313 -39.41 -4.85 -9.97
C ASP A 313 -39.77 -5.02 -11.47
N GLU A 314 -38.94 -5.74 -12.25
CA GLU A 314 -39.22 -6.09 -13.66
C GLU A 314 -40.38 -7.08 -13.80
N ASP A 315 -40.47 -8.08 -12.90
CA ASP A 315 -41.59 -9.03 -12.87
C ASP A 315 -42.92 -8.34 -12.49
N GLU A 316 -42.92 -7.43 -11.50
CA GLU A 316 -44.11 -6.64 -11.12
C GLU A 316 -44.55 -5.68 -12.24
N GLU A 317 -43.62 -5.07 -12.97
CA GLU A 317 -43.93 -4.18 -14.11
C GLU A 317 -44.48 -4.98 -15.31
N ALA A 318 -44.03 -6.23 -15.50
CA ALA A 318 -44.55 -7.13 -16.51
C ALA A 318 -45.96 -7.66 -16.16
N GLU A 319 -46.23 -8.02 -14.90
CA GLU A 319 -47.57 -8.41 -14.45
C GLU A 319 -48.56 -7.24 -14.56
N ALA A 320 -48.17 -6.02 -14.16
CA ALA A 320 -49.04 -4.85 -14.30
C ALA A 320 -49.37 -4.51 -15.77
N ALA A 321 -48.42 -4.73 -16.68
CA ALA A 321 -48.66 -4.54 -18.12
C ALA A 321 -49.56 -5.63 -18.72
N LEU A 322 -49.59 -6.84 -18.15
CA LEU A 322 -50.52 -7.90 -18.58
C LEU A 322 -51.94 -7.65 -18.06
N ASP A 323 -52.08 -7.18 -16.81
CA ASP A 323 -53.37 -6.82 -16.22
C ASP A 323 -54.05 -5.64 -16.97
N GLU A 324 -53.27 -4.64 -17.44
CA GLU A 324 -53.83 -3.56 -18.27
C GLU A 324 -54.37 -4.06 -19.62
N VAL A 325 -53.73 -5.06 -20.22
CA VAL A 325 -54.15 -5.63 -21.52
C VAL A 325 -55.36 -6.56 -21.37
N GLU A 326 -55.45 -7.33 -20.28
CA GLU A 326 -56.67 -8.13 -19.99
C GLU A 326 -57.87 -7.24 -19.64
N SER A 327 -57.66 -6.09 -18.98
CA SER A 327 -58.74 -5.15 -18.66
C SER A 327 -59.32 -4.41 -19.87
N ASP A 328 -58.53 -4.24 -20.95
CA ASP A 328 -58.98 -3.65 -22.22
C ASP A 328 -59.73 -4.68 -23.10
N GLU A 329 -59.51 -5.99 -22.93
CA GLU A 329 -60.25 -7.05 -23.66
C GLU A 329 -61.62 -7.35 -23.03
N ASP A 330 -61.81 -7.13 -21.73
CA ASP A 330 -63.09 -7.34 -21.03
C ASP A 330 -64.12 -6.18 -21.22
N GLU A 331 -63.70 -5.00 -21.71
CA GLU A 331 -64.63 -3.90 -22.04
C GLU A 331 -65.22 -3.97 -23.46
N GLU A 332 -64.75 -4.87 -24.35
CA GLU A 332 -65.28 -5.02 -25.71
C GLU A 332 -66.40 -6.08 -25.87
N GLU A 333 -66.71 -6.91 -24.86
CA GLU A 333 -67.77 -7.94 -24.96
C GLU A 333 -69.18 -7.53 -24.46
N GLU A 334 -69.39 -6.32 -23.90
CA GLU A 334 -70.70 -5.88 -23.38
C GLU A 334 -71.51 -4.96 -24.34
N SER A 335 -71.36 -5.10 -25.67
CA SER A 335 -72.07 -4.26 -26.65
C SER A 335 -72.85 -4.96 -27.77
N ASP A 336 -73.28 -6.21 -27.58
CA ASP A 336 -74.27 -6.86 -28.46
C ASP A 336 -75.53 -7.29 -27.68
N GLU A 337 -76.52 -6.37 -27.59
CA GLU A 337 -77.97 -6.70 -27.59
C GLU A 337 -78.84 -5.55 -28.11
#